data_AF-A0A542N4I0-F1
#
_entry.id   AF-A0A542N4I0-F1
#
_cell.length_a   1.000
_cell.length_b   1.000
_cell.length_c   1.000
_cell.angle_alpha   90.00
_cell.angle_beta   90.00
_cell.angle_gamma   90.00
#
_symmetry.space_group_name_H-M   'P 1'
#
loop_
_entity.id
_entity.type
_entity.pdbx_description
1 polymer ?
#
loop_
_entity_poly.entity_id
_entity_poly.type
_entity_poly.pdbx_seq_one_letter_code
_entity_poly.pdbx_strand_id
1 'polypeptide(L)'
;MAEAEVMERALIVYESMFGATRRIAEAIIEGLRARVDCALVPVREAAGREERIVIVGAPTHAHGLSRRESRDDAVQWAITDPARHTLEPEGASTGVREWLDGKPAHIRHHAAFDTRADMPRIFTGSAAAAIDRRLLRLGSVHLDEPQSFLVDRDSHLLPGELERARGWGMRIAERIVSAQVIAS
;
A
#
# COMPACT_ATOMS: atom_id res chain seq x y z
N MET A 1 18.34 0.16 34.28
CA MET A 1 18.04 -0.50 33.00
C MET A 1 16.89 0.27 32.41
N ALA A 2 17.10 1.08 31.38
CA ALA A 2 16.01 1.75 30.71
C ALA A 2 15.17 0.68 30.02
N GLU A 3 13.87 0.62 30.31
CA GLU A 3 12.93 -0.07 29.43
C GLU A 3 13.15 0.51 28.03
N ALA A 4 13.52 -0.36 27.08
CA ALA A 4 13.43 0.01 25.69
C ALA A 4 11.95 0.30 25.43
N GLU A 5 11.61 1.59 25.38
CA GLU A 5 10.29 2.05 24.99
C GLU A 5 9.97 1.35 23.68
N VAL A 6 8.97 0.46 23.69
CA VAL A 6 8.61 -0.34 22.51
C VAL A 6 8.00 0.63 21.51
N MET A 7 8.86 1.20 20.68
CA MET A 7 8.46 2.11 19.61
C MET A 7 7.62 1.29 18.62
N GLU A 8 6.35 1.67 18.43
CA GLU A 8 5.44 0.86 17.61
C GLU A 8 6.00 0.77 16.18
N ARG A 9 6.25 -0.46 15.73
CA ARG A 9 6.70 -0.73 14.37
C ARG A 9 5.56 -0.52 13.38
N ALA A 10 5.85 0.15 12.27
CA ALA A 10 4.93 0.27 11.14
C ALA A 10 5.15 -0.84 10.11
N LEU A 11 4.08 -1.49 9.64
CA LEU A 11 4.14 -2.44 8.55
C LEU A 11 3.59 -1.83 7.26
N ILE A 12 4.39 -1.84 6.20
CA ILE A 12 3.92 -1.50 4.86
C ILE A 12 3.58 -2.80 4.14
N VAL A 13 2.33 -2.94 3.74
CA VAL A 13 1.79 -4.10 3.02
C VAL A 13 1.44 -3.66 1.61
N TYR A 14 1.95 -4.34 0.59
CA TYR A 14 1.64 -4.00 -0.79
C TYR A 14 1.23 -5.20 -1.65
N GLU A 15 0.35 -4.95 -2.60
CA GLU A 15 0.11 -5.81 -3.77
C GLU A 15 0.73 -5.14 -5.00
N SER A 16 1.39 -5.92 -5.86
CA SER A 16 1.90 -5.42 -7.15
C SER A 16 2.03 -6.54 -8.18
N MET A 17 1.64 -6.25 -9.42
CA MET A 17 1.74 -7.18 -10.56
C MET A 17 2.89 -6.80 -11.49
N PHE A 18 3.07 -5.50 -11.76
CA PHE A 18 4.08 -4.99 -12.71
C PHE A 18 5.09 -4.05 -12.03
N GLY A 19 5.10 -4.00 -10.70
CA GLY A 19 6.13 -3.35 -9.89
C GLY A 19 5.94 -1.86 -9.58
N ALA A 20 5.01 -1.16 -10.22
CA ALA A 20 4.74 0.25 -9.89
C ALA A 20 4.37 0.43 -8.41
N THR A 21 3.42 -0.35 -7.89
CA THR A 21 3.00 -0.27 -6.49
C THR A 21 4.13 -0.63 -5.53
N ARG A 22 4.95 -1.65 -5.85
CA ARG A 22 6.11 -2.02 -5.05
C ARG A 22 7.10 -0.86 -4.95
N ARG A 23 7.43 -0.22 -6.07
CA ARG A 23 8.35 0.93 -6.09
C ARG A 23 7.84 2.12 -5.29
N ILE A 24 6.53 2.37 -5.30
CA ILE A 24 5.91 3.37 -4.42
C ILE A 24 6.05 2.96 -2.95
N ALA A 25 5.81 1.69 -2.61
CA ALA A 25 5.98 1.18 -1.26
C ALA A 25 7.44 1.30 -0.76
N GLU A 26 8.41 1.03 -1.63
CA GLU A 26 9.85 1.23 -1.40
C GLU A 26 10.17 2.72 -1.15
N ALA A 27 9.65 3.64 -1.96
CA ALA A 27 9.84 5.06 -1.73
C ALA A 27 9.20 5.56 -0.42
N ILE A 28 8.02 5.03 -0.06
CA ILE A 28 7.35 5.34 1.21
C ILE A 28 8.19 4.87 2.40
N ILE A 29 8.71 3.62 2.37
CA ILE A 29 9.51 3.11 3.48
C ILE A 29 10.82 3.90 3.64
N GLU A 30 11.43 4.38 2.55
CA GLU A 30 12.59 5.28 2.62
C GLU A 30 12.26 6.56 3.42
N GLY A 31 11.09 7.16 3.20
CA GLY A 31 10.65 8.35 3.93
C GLY A 31 10.33 8.09 5.41
N LEU A 32 9.88 6.88 5.75
CA LEU A 32 9.51 6.49 7.11
C LEU A 32 10.71 6.16 8.01
N ARG A 33 11.69 5.43 7.46
CA ARG A 33 12.81 4.81 8.19
C ARG A 33 13.67 5.78 9.00
N ALA A 34 13.64 7.08 8.67
CA ALA A 34 14.38 8.10 9.42
C ALA A 34 13.85 8.30 10.85
N ARG A 35 12.59 7.93 11.13
CA ARG A 35 11.93 8.23 12.42
C ARG A 35 11.13 7.07 13.01
N VAL A 36 10.79 6.07 12.20
CA VAL A 36 9.89 4.97 12.60
C VAL A 36 10.54 3.64 12.23
N ASP A 37 10.61 2.70 13.18
CA ASP A 37 10.96 1.31 12.86
C ASP A 37 9.87 0.73 11.97
N CYS A 38 10.25 0.15 10.84
CA CYS A 38 9.28 -0.31 9.86
C CYS A 38 9.75 -1.49 9.01
N ALA A 39 8.77 -2.27 8.55
CA ALA A 39 8.96 -3.34 7.58
C ALA A 39 8.16 -3.08 6.31
N LEU A 40 8.63 -3.64 5.21
CA LEU A 40 7.93 -3.67 3.93
C LEU A 40 7.75 -5.14 3.55
N VAL A 41 6.50 -5.54 3.29
CA VAL A 41 6.18 -6.92 2.87
C VAL A 41 5.15 -6.92 1.74
N PRO A 42 5.23 -7.88 0.81
CA PRO A 42 4.13 -8.16 -0.09
C PRO A 42 2.94 -8.74 0.70
N VAL A 43 1.72 -8.51 0.24
CA VAL A 43 0.48 -8.87 0.96
C VAL A 43 0.35 -10.35 1.33
N ARG A 44 0.90 -11.25 0.51
CA ARG A 44 0.93 -12.69 0.80
C ARG A 44 1.70 -13.03 2.09
N GLU A 45 2.66 -12.20 2.47
CA GLU A 45 3.48 -12.36 3.69
C GLU A 45 2.91 -11.55 4.88
N ALA A 46 1.75 -10.91 4.70
CA ALA A 46 1.09 -10.13 5.75
C ALA A 46 0.14 -10.96 6.63
N ALA A 47 -0.16 -12.21 6.25
CA ALA A 47 -0.98 -13.09 7.05
C ALA A 47 -0.29 -13.42 8.39
N GLY A 48 -1.04 -13.29 9.49
CA GLY A 48 -0.55 -13.59 10.85
C GLY A 48 0.42 -12.55 11.43
N ARG A 49 0.67 -11.43 10.73
CA ARG A 49 1.38 -10.29 11.30
C ARG A 49 0.42 -9.40 12.07
N GLU A 50 0.87 -8.92 13.22
CA GLU A 50 0.06 -8.15 14.17
C GLU A 50 0.73 -6.80 14.50
N GLU A 51 0.78 -5.90 13.52
CA GLU A 51 1.26 -4.53 13.72
C GLU A 51 0.09 -3.56 13.94
N ARG A 52 0.25 -2.68 14.94
CA ARG A 52 -0.76 -1.67 15.27
C ARG A 52 -0.84 -0.53 14.26
N ILE A 53 0.21 -0.36 13.46
CA ILE A 53 0.31 0.69 12.43
C ILE A 53 0.57 0.02 11.07
N VAL A 54 -0.33 0.24 10.10
CA VAL A 54 -0.18 -0.32 8.76
C VAL A 54 -0.27 0.75 7.68
N ILE A 55 0.55 0.63 6.64
CA ILE A 55 0.41 1.41 5.40
C ILE A 55 0.16 0.42 4.27
N VAL A 56 -1.00 0.51 3.62
CA VAL A 56 -1.47 -0.54 2.71
C VAL A 56 -1.61 0.01 1.29
N GLY A 57 -1.00 -0.69 0.34
CA GLY A 57 -0.97 -0.30 -1.07
C GLY A 57 -1.46 -1.37 -2.01
N ALA A 58 -2.22 -0.99 -3.03
CA ALA A 58 -2.61 -1.91 -4.11
C ALA A 58 -2.76 -1.16 -5.45
N PRO A 59 -2.58 -1.82 -6.60
CA PRO A 59 -2.95 -1.23 -7.86
C PRO A 59 -4.47 -1.12 -7.95
N THR A 60 -4.94 -0.12 -8.69
CA THR A 60 -6.36 0.06 -8.99
C THR A 60 -6.74 -0.73 -10.21
N HIS A 61 -7.63 -1.71 -10.05
CA HIS A 61 -8.23 -2.50 -11.12
C HIS A 61 -9.71 -2.12 -11.27
N ALA A 62 -10.12 -1.77 -12.50
CA ALA A 62 -11.44 -1.22 -12.80
C ALA A 62 -11.78 0.03 -11.97
N HIS A 63 -12.52 -0.12 -10.86
CA HIS A 63 -12.92 0.98 -9.96
C HIS A 63 -12.45 0.80 -8.50
N GLY A 64 -11.52 -0.13 -8.22
CA GLY A 64 -11.05 -0.37 -6.85
C GLY A 64 -9.98 -1.46 -6.74
N LEU A 65 -10.05 -2.24 -5.65
CA LEU A 65 -9.12 -3.35 -5.40
C LEU A 65 -9.27 -4.46 -6.44
N SER A 66 -8.15 -5.08 -6.80
CA SER A 66 -8.11 -6.26 -7.65
C SER A 66 -9.02 -7.37 -7.12
N ARG A 67 -9.46 -8.21 -8.04
CA ARG A 67 -10.07 -9.52 -7.77
C ARG A 67 -9.23 -10.58 -8.45
N ARG A 68 -9.44 -11.84 -8.07
CA ARG A 68 -8.79 -12.99 -8.70
C ARG A 68 -8.83 -12.92 -10.24
N GLU A 69 -10.01 -12.66 -10.80
CA GLU A 69 -10.20 -12.62 -12.25
C GLU A 69 -9.32 -11.54 -12.90
N SER A 70 -9.28 -10.34 -12.32
CA SER A 70 -8.45 -9.24 -12.83
C SER A 70 -6.95 -9.44 -12.64
N ARG A 71 -6.56 -10.36 -11.73
CA ARG A 71 -5.16 -10.79 -11.57
C ARG A 71 -4.80 -11.87 -12.58
N ASP A 72 -5.74 -12.78 -12.86
CA ASP A 72 -5.60 -13.76 -13.95
C ASP A 72 -5.46 -13.03 -15.32
N ASP A 73 -6.21 -11.95 -15.54
CA ASP A 73 -6.04 -11.10 -16.72
C ASP A 73 -4.64 -10.48 -16.81
N ALA A 74 -4.08 -10.03 -15.68
CA ALA A 74 -2.72 -9.48 -15.63
C ALA A 74 -1.65 -10.53 -15.97
N VAL A 75 -1.85 -11.79 -15.57
CA VAL A 75 -1.01 -12.91 -16.02
C VAL A 75 -1.12 -13.07 -17.52
N GLN A 76 -2.34 -13.03 -18.07
CA GLN A 76 -2.55 -13.17 -19.51
C GLN A 76 -1.87 -12.04 -20.29
N TRP A 77 -1.92 -10.79 -19.82
CA TRP A 77 -1.23 -9.67 -20.45
C TRP A 77 0.28 -9.87 -20.51
N ALA A 78 0.90 -10.38 -19.43
CA ALA A 78 2.31 -10.69 -19.40
C ALA A 78 2.71 -11.82 -20.37
N ILE A 79 1.80 -12.77 -20.64
CA ILE A 79 2.00 -13.81 -21.64
C ILE A 79 1.87 -13.24 -23.06
N THR A 80 0.88 -12.39 -23.31
CA THR A 80 0.57 -11.88 -24.66
C THR A 80 1.50 -10.75 -25.11
N ASP A 81 2.00 -9.93 -24.18
CA ASP A 81 2.90 -8.81 -24.46
C ASP A 81 4.01 -8.70 -23.39
N PRO A 82 4.95 -9.67 -23.34
CA PRO A 82 6.02 -9.70 -22.34
C PRO A 82 6.99 -8.51 -22.44
N ALA A 83 7.01 -7.82 -23.60
CA ALA A 83 7.84 -6.63 -23.79
C ALA A 83 7.31 -5.41 -23.01
N ARG A 84 6.00 -5.36 -22.75
CA ARG A 84 5.35 -4.29 -21.99
C ARG A 84 4.96 -4.70 -20.57
N HIS A 85 4.70 -5.98 -20.36
CA HIS A 85 4.20 -6.49 -19.09
C HIS A 85 5.10 -7.61 -18.57
N THR A 86 6.03 -7.24 -17.69
CA THR A 86 6.78 -8.23 -16.90
C THR A 86 6.09 -8.42 -15.57
N LEU A 87 5.44 -9.59 -15.39
CA LEU A 87 4.80 -9.94 -14.13
C LEU A 87 5.86 -10.13 -13.03
N GLU A 88 5.66 -9.50 -11.88
CA GLU A 88 6.46 -9.77 -10.70
C GLU A 88 6.26 -11.21 -10.23
N PRO A 89 7.29 -11.84 -9.66
CA PRO A 89 7.14 -13.16 -9.05
C PRO A 89 5.94 -13.17 -8.10
N GLU A 90 4.99 -14.08 -8.34
CA GLU A 90 3.78 -14.26 -7.55
C GLU A 90 2.81 -13.04 -7.52
N GLY A 91 2.97 -12.09 -8.46
CA GLY A 91 2.16 -10.86 -8.53
C GLY A 91 0.65 -11.09 -8.71
N ALA A 92 0.24 -12.28 -9.15
CA ALA A 92 -1.16 -12.66 -9.35
C ALA A 92 -1.76 -13.55 -8.22
N SER A 93 -1.09 -13.66 -7.08
CA SER A 93 -1.51 -14.51 -5.94
C SER A 93 -2.63 -13.88 -5.08
N THR A 94 -2.57 -14.00 -3.76
CA THR A 94 -3.51 -13.35 -2.82
C THR A 94 -3.34 -11.83 -2.89
N GLY A 95 -4.42 -11.08 -3.06
CA GLY A 95 -4.40 -9.62 -3.09
C GLY A 95 -4.76 -8.97 -1.75
N VAL A 96 -4.66 -7.64 -1.70
CA VAL A 96 -5.09 -6.81 -0.57
C VAL A 96 -6.58 -6.94 -0.31
N ARG A 97 -7.39 -7.21 -1.34
CA ARG A 97 -8.81 -7.51 -1.16
C ARG A 97 -9.02 -8.68 -0.22
N GLU A 98 -8.41 -9.82 -0.54
CA GLU A 98 -8.58 -11.08 0.19
C GLU A 98 -7.98 -10.97 1.60
N TRP A 99 -6.84 -10.30 1.75
CA TRP A 99 -6.25 -10.03 3.06
C TRP A 99 -7.18 -9.20 3.95
N LEU A 100 -7.78 -8.12 3.42
CA LEU A 100 -8.75 -7.30 4.17
C LEU A 100 -10.05 -8.05 4.48
N ASP A 101 -10.49 -8.95 3.59
CA ASP A 101 -11.66 -9.80 3.83
C ASP A 101 -11.40 -10.79 4.98
N GLY A 102 -10.14 -11.16 5.22
CA GLY A 102 -9.65 -11.89 6.39
C GLY A 102 -9.63 -11.09 7.70
N LYS A 103 -9.98 -9.80 7.67
CA LYS A 103 -10.09 -8.90 8.84
C LYS A 103 -8.83 -8.89 9.73
N PRO A 104 -7.69 -8.36 9.23
CA PRO A 104 -6.48 -8.26 10.03
C PRO A 104 -6.78 -7.53 11.35
N ALA A 105 -6.36 -8.13 12.46
CA ALA A 105 -6.69 -7.68 13.80
C ALA A 105 -5.67 -6.64 14.33
N HIS A 106 -6.05 -5.94 15.40
CA HIS A 106 -5.17 -5.07 16.19
C HIS A 106 -4.60 -3.83 15.49
N ILE A 107 -5.04 -3.53 14.25
CA ILE A 107 -4.69 -2.30 13.55
C ILE A 107 -5.35 -1.11 14.26
N ARG A 108 -4.54 -0.23 14.85
CA ARG A 108 -4.96 1.02 15.48
C ARG A 108 -4.92 2.18 14.50
N HIS A 109 -3.85 2.27 13.71
CA HIS A 109 -3.61 3.36 12.77
C HIS A 109 -3.33 2.84 11.36
N HIS A 110 -3.83 3.54 10.34
CA HIS A 110 -3.56 3.16 8.96
C HIS A 110 -3.30 4.33 8.02
N ALA A 111 -2.61 4.06 6.92
CA ALA A 111 -2.58 4.90 5.73
C ALA A 111 -2.80 4.02 4.49
N ALA A 112 -3.37 4.58 3.43
CA ALA A 112 -3.67 3.83 2.22
C ALA A 112 -3.11 4.52 0.98
N PHE A 113 -2.57 3.74 0.04
CA PHE A 113 -2.17 4.25 -1.26
C PHE A 113 -2.58 3.32 -2.39
N ASP A 114 -2.59 3.86 -3.60
CA ASP A 114 -2.72 3.07 -4.82
C ASP A 114 -1.81 3.55 -5.93
N THR A 115 -1.59 2.67 -6.90
CA THR A 115 -1.20 3.09 -8.25
C THR A 115 -2.42 3.01 -9.16
N ARG A 116 -2.60 4.01 -10.02
CA ARG A 116 -3.71 4.05 -10.98
C ARG A 116 -3.29 4.73 -12.28
N ALA A 117 -4.00 4.41 -13.36
CA ALA A 117 -3.81 5.10 -14.63
C ALA A 117 -4.04 6.61 -14.48
N ASP A 118 -3.27 7.40 -15.24
CA ASP A 118 -3.43 8.86 -15.35
C ASP A 118 -4.70 9.24 -16.13
N MET A 119 -5.83 9.04 -15.47
CA MET A 119 -7.17 9.37 -15.95
C MET A 119 -7.98 9.98 -14.79
N PRO A 120 -9.08 10.69 -15.05
CA PRO A 120 -9.92 11.20 -13.97
C PRO A 120 -10.42 10.08 -13.04
N ARG A 121 -10.36 10.30 -11.72
CA ARG A 121 -10.68 9.27 -10.69
C ARG A 121 -12.09 8.70 -10.81
N ILE A 122 -13.05 9.44 -11.36
CA ILE A 122 -14.41 8.94 -11.60
C ILE A 122 -14.42 7.74 -12.58
N PHE A 123 -13.43 7.67 -13.48
CA PHE A 123 -13.29 6.58 -14.45
C PHE A 123 -12.43 5.43 -13.93
N THR A 124 -11.41 5.71 -13.13
CA THR A 124 -10.50 4.68 -12.61
C THR A 124 -10.89 4.13 -11.24
N GLY A 125 -11.75 4.83 -10.51
CA GLY A 125 -11.88 4.62 -9.07
C GLY A 125 -10.55 4.77 -8.33
N SER A 126 -10.45 4.15 -7.15
CA SER A 126 -9.24 4.17 -6.31
C SER A 126 -9.23 2.98 -5.35
N ALA A 127 -8.20 2.14 -5.46
CA ALA A 127 -7.95 1.10 -4.49
C ALA A 127 -7.61 1.68 -3.11
N ALA A 128 -6.91 2.82 -3.04
CA ALA A 128 -6.58 3.50 -1.79
C ALA A 128 -7.85 3.88 -1.00
N ALA A 129 -8.84 4.46 -1.68
CA ALA A 129 -10.13 4.79 -1.07
C ALA A 129 -10.94 3.54 -0.65
N ALA A 130 -10.76 2.41 -1.33
CA ALA A 130 -11.39 1.14 -0.93
C ALA A 130 -10.71 0.53 0.30
N ILE A 131 -9.38 0.60 0.38
CA ILE A 131 -8.57 0.17 1.52
C ILE A 131 -8.93 1.01 2.76
N ASP A 132 -8.88 2.34 2.63
CA ASP A 132 -9.17 3.27 3.73
C ASP A 132 -10.56 3.00 4.34
N ARG A 133 -11.62 2.93 3.50
CA ARG A 133 -12.97 2.61 3.97
C ARG A 133 -13.10 1.22 4.60
N ARG A 134 -12.27 0.25 4.22
CA ARG A 134 -12.29 -1.09 4.81
C ARG A 134 -11.62 -1.09 6.19
N LEU A 135 -10.46 -0.43 6.32
CA LEU A 135 -9.73 -0.32 7.58
C LEU A 135 -10.49 0.52 8.61
N LEU A 136 -11.08 1.65 8.20
CA LEU A 136 -11.97 2.44 9.08
C LEU A 136 -13.12 1.59 9.65
N ARG A 137 -13.72 0.68 8.85
CA ARG A 137 -14.78 -0.23 9.32
C ARG A 137 -14.28 -1.31 10.29
N LEU A 138 -12.97 -1.56 10.32
CA LEU A 138 -12.33 -2.44 11.30
C LEU A 138 -11.93 -1.68 12.57
N GLY A 139 -12.19 -0.37 12.66
CA GLY A 139 -12.01 0.43 13.87
C GLY A 139 -10.66 1.16 13.96
N SER A 140 -9.84 1.14 12.90
CA SER A 140 -8.60 1.90 12.87
C SER A 140 -8.84 3.38 12.57
N VAL A 141 -7.86 4.22 12.92
CA VAL A 141 -7.85 5.65 12.66
C VAL A 141 -6.88 5.96 11.53
N HIS A 142 -7.32 6.68 10.49
CA HIS A 142 -6.40 7.04 9.41
C HIS A 142 -5.33 8.03 9.91
N LEU A 143 -4.11 7.87 9.44
CA LEU A 143 -3.01 8.79 9.68
C LEU A 143 -3.08 9.97 8.71
N ASP A 144 -3.40 9.71 7.45
CA ASP A 144 -3.49 10.72 6.40
C ASP A 144 -4.54 10.31 5.35
N GLU A 145 -4.92 11.24 4.48
CA GLU A 145 -5.83 10.96 3.37
C GLU A 145 -5.23 9.91 2.41
N PRO A 146 -6.05 9.01 1.84
CA PRO A 146 -5.59 8.01 0.90
C PRO A 146 -4.97 8.66 -0.34
N GLN A 147 -3.75 8.25 -0.70
CA GLN A 147 -2.98 8.83 -1.81
C GLN A 147 -3.05 7.97 -3.07
N SER A 148 -3.08 8.62 -4.24
CA SER A 148 -2.91 7.96 -5.53
C SER A 148 -1.58 8.33 -6.16
N PHE A 149 -0.93 7.34 -6.74
CA PHE A 149 0.26 7.48 -7.55
C PHE A 149 -0.03 7.08 -9.00
N LEU A 150 0.46 7.86 -9.95
CA LEU A 150 0.03 7.78 -11.34
C LEU A 150 0.98 6.91 -12.16
N VAL A 151 0.40 6.08 -13.01
CA VAL A 151 1.11 5.32 -14.02
C VAL A 151 0.64 5.68 -15.42
N ASP A 152 1.53 5.54 -16.39
CA ASP A 152 1.20 5.58 -17.81
C ASP A 152 0.43 4.31 -18.24
N ARG A 153 0.10 4.25 -19.53
CA ARG A 153 -0.63 3.12 -20.13
C ARG A 153 0.14 1.79 -20.08
N ASP A 154 1.46 1.86 -19.93
CA ASP A 154 2.36 0.71 -19.91
C ASP A 154 2.71 0.34 -18.44
N SER A 155 1.97 0.89 -17.47
CA SER A 155 2.16 0.69 -16.02
C SER A 155 3.46 1.25 -15.45
N HIS A 156 4.14 2.17 -16.15
CA HIS A 156 5.30 2.87 -15.61
C HIS A 156 4.86 4.06 -14.76
N LEU A 157 5.53 4.29 -13.63
CA LEU A 157 5.29 5.47 -12.81
C LEU A 157 5.59 6.76 -13.59
N LEU A 158 4.71 7.74 -13.46
CA LEU A 158 4.97 9.07 -14.01
C LEU A 158 6.16 9.75 -13.31
N PRO A 159 6.80 10.75 -13.95
CA PRO A 159 7.91 11.50 -13.33
C PRO A 159 7.49 12.16 -12.00
N GLY A 160 8.36 12.05 -10.98
CA GLY A 160 8.16 12.67 -9.66
C GLY A 160 7.28 11.90 -8.68
N GLU A 161 6.67 10.79 -9.11
CA GLU A 161 5.82 9.94 -8.27
C GLU A 161 6.58 9.32 -7.08
N LEU A 162 7.85 8.94 -7.30
CA LEU A 162 8.72 8.38 -6.25
C LEU A 162 9.10 9.44 -5.22
N GLU A 163 9.45 10.65 -5.66
CA GLU A 163 9.75 11.78 -4.78
C GLU A 163 8.54 12.15 -3.93
N ARG A 164 7.34 12.17 -4.55
CA ARG A 164 6.10 12.42 -3.83
C ARG A 164 5.79 11.32 -2.82
N ALA A 165 6.04 10.06 -3.16
CA ALA A 165 5.86 8.91 -2.27
C ALA A 165 6.80 8.98 -1.07
N ARG A 166 8.08 9.32 -1.28
CA ARG A 166 9.06 9.53 -0.22
C ARG A 166 8.66 10.68 0.71
N GLY A 167 8.26 11.81 0.13
CA GLY A 167 7.76 12.95 0.91
C GLY A 167 6.49 12.63 1.69
N TRP A 168 5.62 11.76 1.17
CA TRP A 168 4.45 11.28 1.91
C TRP A 168 4.84 10.35 3.06
N GLY A 169 5.81 9.45 2.86
CA GLY A 169 6.37 8.62 3.93
C GLY A 169 6.91 9.45 5.10
N MET A 170 7.62 10.54 4.81
CA MET A 170 8.10 11.48 5.85
C MET A 170 6.94 12.11 6.65
N ARG A 171 5.88 12.55 5.97
CA ARG A 171 4.68 13.10 6.64
C ARG A 171 3.98 12.05 7.50
N ILE A 172 3.85 10.81 7.02
CA ILE A 172 3.27 9.72 7.81
C ILE A 172 4.11 9.48 9.07
N ALA A 173 5.43 9.47 8.97
CA ALA A 173 6.32 9.31 10.12
C ALA A 173 6.08 10.41 11.19
N GLU A 174 5.94 11.67 10.78
CA GLU A 174 5.61 12.78 11.69
C GLU A 174 4.30 12.56 12.44
N ARG A 175 3.28 12.05 11.73
CA ARG A 175 1.97 11.77 12.32
C ARG A 175 2.00 10.57 13.26
N ILE A 176 2.75 9.52 12.93
CA ILE A 176 2.95 8.35 13.82
C ILE A 176 3.59 8.80 15.13
N VAL A 177 4.70 9.55 15.06
CA VAL A 177 5.39 10.06 16.25
C VAL A 177 4.45 10.95 17.07
N SER A 178 3.68 11.81 16.42
CA SER A 178 2.71 12.68 17.12
C SER A 178 1.60 11.87 17.81
N ALA A 179 1.09 10.82 17.16
CA ALA A 179 0.06 9.95 17.73
C ALA A 179 0.57 9.10 18.90
N GLN A 180 1.84 8.69 18.87
CA GLN A 180 2.50 7.99 19.97
C GLN A 180 2.67 8.91 21.18
N VAL A 181 3.10 10.17 20.97
CA VAL A 181 3.24 11.16 22.05
C VAL A 181 1.91 11.46 22.76
N ILE A 182 0.78 11.41 22.05
CA ILE A 182 -0.55 11.62 22.64
C ILE A 182 -1.04 10.38 23.42
N ALA A 183 -0.51 9.20 23.12
CA ALA A 183 -0.92 7.94 23.73
C ALA A 183 -0.09 7.54 24.97
N SER A 184 1.05 8.20 25.21
CA SER A 184 1.91 8.09 26.39
C SER A 184 1.51 9.08 27.49
#